data_AF-A0A957HV06-F1
#
_entry.id   AF-A0A957HV06-F1
#
_cell.length_a   1.000
_cell.length_b   1.000
_cell.length_c   1.000
_cell.angle_alpha   90.00
_cell.angle_beta   90.00
_cell.angle_gamma   90.00
#
_symmetry.space_group_name_H-M   'P 1'
#
loop_
_entity.id
_entity.type
_entity.pdbx_description
1 polymer ?
#
loop_
_entity_poly.entity_id
_entity_poly.type
_entity_poly.pdbx_seq_one_letter_code
_entity_poly.pdbx_strand_id
1 'polypeptide(L)'
;QWLTRNNAHSAQRFSIVLLSSLLVILVARNVYVAQQPTRDRIIDMTAGTAWIKENTPTDALVLTANAVPDYLYIQRQTLNYPQNGADYAQVIAGNEVDYILIHPSLEFSFDTKQLNSRISALLTYLKEHPDQYKVTYHKPAQNVWVFQVQ
;
A
#
# COMPACT_ATOMS: atom_id res chain seq x y z
N GLN A 1 -47.23 -38.26 -10.35
CA GLN A 1 -45.77 -38.36 -10.11
C GLN A 1 -44.90 -38.11 -11.36
N TRP A 2 -45.43 -37.61 -12.49
CA TRP A 2 -44.66 -37.44 -13.73
C TRP A 2 -44.04 -36.03 -13.90
N LEU A 3 -44.59 -35.01 -13.22
CA LEU A 3 -44.14 -33.61 -13.36
C LEU A 3 -42.84 -33.28 -12.61
N THR A 4 -42.40 -34.11 -11.65
CA THR A 4 -41.17 -33.86 -10.88
C THR A 4 -39.89 -34.34 -11.57
N ARG A 5 -39.98 -35.30 -12.51
CA ARG A 5 -38.82 -35.93 -13.14
C ARG A 5 -38.17 -35.06 -14.22
N ASN A 6 -38.94 -34.28 -14.97
CA ASN A 6 -38.40 -33.38 -16.00
C ASN A 6 -37.68 -32.15 -15.39
N ASN A 7 -38.17 -31.65 -14.24
CA ASN A 7 -37.56 -30.52 -13.53
C ASN A 7 -36.22 -30.89 -12.86
N ALA A 8 -36.06 -32.15 -12.44
CA ALA A 8 -34.81 -32.62 -11.85
C ALA A 8 -33.65 -32.63 -12.88
N HIS A 9 -33.92 -33.04 -14.11
CA HIS A 9 -32.90 -33.06 -15.18
C HIS A 9 -32.55 -31.65 -15.69
N SER A 10 -33.51 -30.72 -15.74
CA SER A 10 -33.21 -29.33 -16.11
C SER A 10 -32.41 -28.60 -15.02
N ALA A 11 -32.76 -28.82 -13.75
CA ALA A 11 -32.01 -28.29 -12.61
C ALA A 11 -30.58 -28.83 -12.56
N GLN A 12 -30.39 -30.14 -12.79
CA GLN A 12 -29.06 -30.76 -12.80
C GLN A 12 -28.17 -30.20 -13.93
N ARG A 13 -28.72 -30.00 -15.13
CA ARG A 13 -27.98 -29.38 -16.25
C ARG A 13 -27.57 -27.95 -15.94
N PHE A 14 -28.48 -27.18 -15.33
CA PHE A 14 -28.18 -25.82 -14.91
C PHE A 14 -27.06 -25.76 -13.87
N SER A 15 -27.12 -26.63 -12.85
CA SER A 15 -26.06 -26.74 -11.83
C SER A 15 -24.71 -27.12 -12.43
N ILE A 16 -24.68 -28.06 -13.39
CA ILE A 16 -23.44 -28.45 -14.07
C ILE A 16 -22.84 -27.28 -14.84
N VAL A 17 -23.65 -26.54 -15.62
CA VAL A 17 -23.19 -25.37 -16.38
C VAL A 17 -22.65 -24.28 -15.45
N LEU A 18 -23.33 -24.03 -14.33
CA LEU A 18 -22.92 -23.01 -13.37
C LEU A 18 -21.63 -23.40 -12.62
N LEU A 19 -21.48 -24.68 -12.26
CA LEU A 19 -20.25 -25.17 -11.64
C LEU A 19 -19.07 -25.17 -12.62
N SER A 20 -19.31 -25.56 -13.86
CA SER A 20 -18.26 -25.57 -14.88
C SER A 20 -17.83 -24.15 -15.28
N SER A 21 -18.74 -23.18 -15.34
CA SER A 21 -18.36 -21.78 -15.55
C SER A 21 -17.56 -21.21 -14.38
N LEU A 22 -17.96 -21.49 -13.14
CA LEU A 22 -17.20 -21.10 -11.94
C LEU A 22 -15.79 -21.71 -11.95
N LEU A 23 -15.68 -23.00 -12.29
CA LEU A 23 -14.40 -23.70 -12.39
C LEU A 23 -13.48 -23.03 -13.42
N VAL A 24 -14.01 -22.71 -14.61
CA VAL A 24 -13.24 -22.03 -15.67
C VAL A 24 -12.74 -20.68 -15.19
N ILE A 25 -13.57 -19.88 -14.50
CA ILE A 25 -13.16 -18.58 -13.95
C ILE A 25 -12.04 -18.75 -12.91
N LEU A 26 -12.16 -19.74 -12.02
CA LEU A 26 -11.15 -19.99 -10.99
C LEU A 26 -9.82 -20.46 -11.58
N VAL A 27 -9.85 -21.35 -12.58
CA VAL A 27 -8.65 -21.83 -13.28
C VAL A 27 -7.99 -20.69 -14.06
N ALA A 28 -8.77 -19.88 -14.79
CA ALA A 28 -8.25 -18.72 -15.51
C ALA A 28 -7.56 -17.73 -14.57
N ARG A 29 -8.18 -17.43 -13.41
CA ARG A 29 -7.57 -16.61 -12.36
C ARG A 29 -6.26 -17.21 -11.86
N ASN A 30 -6.23 -18.51 -11.60
CA ASN A 30 -5.03 -19.17 -11.08
C ASN A 30 -3.87 -19.16 -12.09
N VAL A 31 -4.15 -19.45 -13.36
CA VAL A 31 -3.15 -19.39 -14.44
C VAL A 31 -2.61 -17.96 -14.58
N TYR A 32 -3.48 -16.95 -14.56
CA TYR A 32 -3.05 -15.55 -14.59
C TYR A 32 -2.12 -15.20 -13.42
N VAL A 33 -2.48 -15.61 -12.20
CA VAL A 33 -1.66 -15.39 -10.99
C VAL A 33 -0.33 -16.14 -11.05
N ALA A 34 -0.28 -17.32 -11.67
CA ALA A 34 0.94 -18.10 -11.83
C ALA A 34 1.91 -17.51 -12.88
N GLN A 35 1.37 -16.84 -13.91
CA GLN A 35 2.16 -16.15 -14.93
C GLN A 35 2.68 -14.78 -14.48
N GLN A 36 2.07 -14.19 -13.45
CA GLN A 36 2.52 -12.93 -12.84
C GLN A 36 3.84 -13.16 -12.05
N PRO A 37 4.95 -12.50 -12.41
CA PRO A 37 6.22 -12.65 -11.73
C PRO A 37 6.10 -12.32 -10.23
N THR A 38 6.57 -13.21 -9.35
CA THR A 38 6.67 -12.93 -7.91
C THR A 38 7.58 -11.74 -7.61
N ARG A 39 8.52 -11.44 -8.52
CA ARG A 39 9.41 -10.28 -8.43
C ARG A 39 8.66 -8.94 -8.40
N ASP A 40 7.54 -8.84 -9.10
CA ASP A 40 6.73 -7.62 -9.13
C ASP A 40 5.87 -7.45 -7.86
N ARG A 41 5.88 -8.46 -6.99
CA ARG A 41 5.22 -8.48 -5.67
C ARG A 41 6.11 -8.07 -4.51
N ILE A 42 7.38 -7.73 -4.77
CA ILE A 42 8.31 -7.22 -3.76
C ILE A 42 8.30 -5.69 -3.84
N ILE A 43 7.92 -5.04 -2.74
CA ILE A 43 7.99 -3.58 -2.63
C ILE A 43 9.46 -3.17 -2.56
N ASP A 44 9.85 -2.26 -3.44
CA ASP A 44 11.18 -1.66 -3.43
C ASP A 44 11.29 -0.66 -2.27
N MET A 45 11.78 -1.14 -1.13
CA MET A 45 12.00 -0.32 0.05
C MET A 45 13.11 0.71 -0.13
N THR A 46 13.96 0.59 -1.15
CA THR A 46 15.06 1.56 -1.37
C THR A 46 14.55 2.88 -1.93
N ALA A 47 13.37 2.85 -2.55
CA ALA A 47 12.71 4.01 -3.09
C ALA A 47 12.33 5.00 -1.97
N GLY A 48 12.89 6.22 -2.02
CA GLY A 48 12.68 7.25 -0.99
C GLY A 48 13.60 7.11 0.22
N THR A 49 13.80 5.89 0.74
CA THR A 49 14.70 5.67 1.90
C THR A 49 16.15 6.00 1.57
N ALA A 50 16.64 5.66 0.37
CA ALA A 50 17.98 6.03 -0.09
C ALA A 50 18.13 7.54 -0.23
N TRP A 51 17.11 8.23 -0.76
CA TRP A 51 17.12 9.69 -0.86
C TRP A 51 17.21 10.34 0.53
N ILE A 52 16.41 9.87 1.50
CA ILE A 52 16.46 10.39 2.87
C ILE A 52 17.85 10.18 3.47
N LYS A 53 18.39 8.97 3.36
CA LYS A 53 19.73 8.64 3.89
C LYS A 53 20.82 9.57 3.35
N GLU A 54 20.75 9.94 2.07
CA GLU A 54 21.74 10.75 1.38
C GLU A 54 21.54 12.27 1.54
N ASN A 55 20.31 12.73 1.79
CA ASN A 55 19.94 14.15 1.68
C ASN A 55 19.42 14.77 2.98
N THR A 56 19.38 14.03 4.09
CA THR A 56 18.87 14.53 5.38
C THR A 56 19.92 14.47 6.50
N PRO A 57 19.84 15.34 7.52
CA PRO A 57 20.69 15.28 8.72
C PRO A 57 20.64 13.93 9.41
N THR A 58 21.74 13.49 10.03
CA THR A 58 21.85 12.15 10.65
C THR A 58 20.97 11.95 11.88
N ASP A 59 20.58 13.04 12.52
CA ASP A 59 19.71 13.12 13.68
C ASP A 59 18.22 13.28 13.34
N ALA A 60 17.87 13.42 12.06
CA ALA A 60 16.49 13.63 11.63
C ALA A 60 15.53 12.51 12.10
N LEU A 61 14.32 12.90 12.50
CA LEU A 61 13.22 11.98 12.79
C LEU A 61 12.29 11.85 11.57
N VAL A 62 12.12 10.60 11.12
CA VAL A 62 11.34 10.29 9.93
C VAL A 62 10.06 9.57 10.30
N LEU A 63 8.92 10.16 9.98
CA LEU A 63 7.62 9.54 10.11
C LEU A 63 7.33 8.65 8.89
N THR A 64 7.03 7.37 9.10
CA THR A 64 6.83 6.39 8.01
C THR A 64 5.83 5.29 8.37
N ALA A 65 5.34 4.57 7.35
CA ALA A 65 4.38 3.48 7.52
C ALA A 65 5.01 2.25 8.22
N ASN A 66 6.29 1.97 7.94
CA ASN A 66 6.97 0.75 8.38
C ASN A 66 8.27 1.11 9.13
N ALA A 67 8.17 1.71 10.32
CA ALA A 67 9.33 2.29 11.01
C ALA A 67 10.51 1.32 11.17
N VAL A 68 10.25 0.10 11.63
CA VAL A 68 11.32 -0.89 11.87
C VAL A 68 12.08 -1.28 10.60
N PRO A 69 11.44 -1.73 9.51
CA PRO A 69 12.19 -2.09 8.31
C PRO A 69 12.70 -0.86 7.55
N ASP A 70 12.01 0.27 7.57
CA ASP A 70 12.48 1.50 6.94
C ASP A 70 13.74 2.05 7.63
N TYR A 71 13.84 1.94 8.96
CA TYR A 71 15.02 2.32 9.75
C TYR A 71 16.31 1.70 9.19
N LEU A 72 16.25 0.44 8.76
CA LEU A 72 17.41 -0.29 8.22
C LEU A 72 17.97 0.34 6.94
N TYR A 73 17.11 0.95 6.12
CA TYR A 73 17.48 1.58 4.85
C TYR A 73 17.74 3.08 4.99
N ILE A 74 16.92 3.76 5.79
CA ILE A 74 16.98 5.21 6.00
C ILE A 74 18.19 5.58 6.87
N GLN A 75 18.52 4.76 7.88
CA GLN A 75 19.57 5.06 8.87
C GLN A 75 19.33 6.41 9.59
N ARG A 76 18.08 6.71 9.90
CA ARG A 76 17.62 7.85 10.71
C ARG A 76 16.64 7.34 11.74
N GLN A 77 16.35 8.14 12.77
CA GLN A 77 15.29 7.76 13.70
C GLN A 77 13.97 7.66 12.94
N THR A 78 13.16 6.65 13.26
CA THR A 78 11.89 6.43 12.56
C THR A 78 10.75 6.32 13.56
N LEU A 79 9.64 6.97 13.24
CA LEU A 79 8.39 6.90 13.98
C LEU A 79 7.30 6.31 13.06
N ASN A 80 6.46 5.44 13.61
CA ASN A 80 5.32 4.91 12.86
C ASN A 80 4.24 5.98 12.69
N TYR A 81 3.49 5.92 11.59
CA TYR A 81 2.28 6.72 11.45
C TYR A 81 1.34 6.57 12.66
N PRO A 82 0.65 7.64 13.07
CA PRO A 82 -0.29 7.57 14.17
C PRO A 82 -1.53 6.78 13.79
N GLN A 83 -2.12 6.10 14.77
CA GLN A 83 -3.29 5.24 14.58
C GLN A 83 -4.46 5.99 13.93
N ASN A 84 -5.37 5.26 13.28
CA ASN A 84 -6.53 5.87 12.62
C ASN A 84 -7.32 6.77 13.58
N GLY A 85 -7.67 7.97 13.11
CA GLY A 85 -8.42 8.96 13.89
C GLY A 85 -7.58 9.84 14.81
N ALA A 86 -6.26 9.64 14.87
CA ALA A 86 -5.35 10.56 15.54
C ALA A 86 -5.16 11.84 14.71
N ASP A 87 -4.90 12.95 15.41
CA ASP A 87 -4.56 14.22 14.79
C ASP A 87 -3.10 14.19 14.27
N TYR A 88 -2.95 14.26 12.94
CA TYR A 88 -1.64 14.27 12.29
C TYR A 88 -0.80 15.46 12.72
N ALA A 89 -1.40 16.66 12.84
CA ALA A 89 -0.68 17.87 13.22
C ALA A 89 -0.09 17.72 14.63
N GLN A 90 -0.90 17.23 15.57
CA GLN A 90 -0.48 17.04 16.96
C GLN A 90 0.68 16.03 17.06
N VAL A 91 0.61 14.93 16.31
CA VAL A 91 1.66 13.90 16.36
C VAL A 91 2.95 14.38 15.70
N ILE A 92 2.85 15.02 14.54
CA ILE A 92 4.00 15.53 13.80
C ILE A 92 4.71 16.61 14.64
N ALA A 93 3.97 17.60 15.14
CA ALA A 93 4.53 18.68 15.94
C ALA A 93 5.02 18.19 17.31
N GLY A 94 4.24 17.32 17.98
CA GLY A 94 4.56 16.83 19.32
C GLY A 94 5.76 15.88 19.40
N ASN A 95 6.18 15.30 18.28
CA ASN A 95 7.37 14.45 18.20
C ASN A 95 8.54 15.13 17.48
N GLU A 96 8.41 16.40 17.07
CA GLU A 96 9.45 17.12 16.31
C GLU A 96 9.87 16.35 15.05
N VAL A 97 8.88 15.86 14.28
CA VAL A 97 9.14 15.13 13.04
C VAL A 97 9.74 16.07 11.99
N ASP A 98 10.90 15.70 11.43
CA ASP A 98 11.58 16.49 10.40
C ASP A 98 11.12 16.12 8.98
N TYR A 99 10.93 14.82 8.73
CA TYR A 99 10.58 14.29 7.41
C TYR A 99 9.46 13.27 7.49
N ILE A 100 8.65 13.21 6.44
CA ILE A 100 7.58 12.24 6.29
C ILE A 100 7.81 11.49 4.98
N LEU A 101 8.05 10.18 5.09
CA LEU A 101 8.19 9.28 3.95
C LEU A 101 6.83 8.66 3.65
N ILE A 102 6.27 8.91 2.47
CA ILE A 102 5.07 8.24 1.95
C ILE A 102 5.52 7.20 0.92
N HIS A 103 5.15 5.94 1.14
CA HIS A 103 5.38 4.84 0.20
C HIS A 103 4.35 3.73 0.43
N PRO A 104 4.16 2.79 -0.51
CA PRO A 104 3.29 1.63 -0.32
C PRO A 104 3.65 0.83 0.95
N SER A 105 2.64 0.43 1.73
CA SER A 105 2.82 -0.39 2.93
C SER A 105 3.34 -1.78 2.57
N LEU A 106 4.13 -2.42 3.46
CA LEU A 106 4.67 -3.78 3.26
C LEU A 106 3.61 -4.91 3.34
N GLU A 107 2.33 -4.55 3.32
CA GLU A 107 1.22 -5.49 3.32
C GLU A 107 1.21 -6.32 2.03
N PHE A 108 0.78 -7.57 2.14
CA PHE A 108 0.61 -8.42 0.98
C PHE A 108 -0.48 -7.83 0.07
N SER A 109 -0.07 -7.32 -1.09
CA SER A 109 -0.96 -6.77 -2.11
C SER A 109 -0.62 -7.37 -3.48
N PHE A 110 -1.65 -7.52 -4.31
CA PHE A 110 -1.44 -7.84 -5.74
C PHE A 110 -0.92 -6.63 -6.52
N ASP A 111 -0.98 -5.44 -5.94
CA ASP A 111 -0.40 -4.20 -6.45
C ASP A 111 0.54 -3.60 -5.39
N THR A 112 1.84 -3.74 -5.62
CA THR A 112 2.94 -3.27 -4.76
C THR A 112 3.14 -1.76 -4.82
N LYS A 113 2.46 -1.07 -5.72
CA LYS A 113 2.58 0.38 -5.89
C LYS A 113 1.39 1.12 -5.28
N GLN A 114 0.34 0.42 -4.88
CA GLN A 114 -0.86 1.04 -4.36
C GLN A 114 -0.65 1.52 -2.91
N LEU A 115 -0.97 2.79 -2.67
CA LEU A 115 -1.10 3.30 -1.30
C LEU A 115 -2.41 2.78 -0.70
N ASN A 116 -2.37 2.24 0.51
CA ASN A 116 -3.60 1.90 1.22
C ASN A 116 -4.38 3.19 1.59
N SER A 117 -5.63 3.04 2.02
CA SER A 117 -6.52 4.18 2.30
C SER A 117 -5.97 5.14 3.36
N ARG A 118 -5.31 4.61 4.39
CA ARG A 118 -4.70 5.38 5.47
C ARG A 118 -3.54 6.24 4.96
N ILE A 119 -2.62 5.64 4.20
CA ILE A 119 -1.48 6.34 3.62
C ILE A 119 -1.94 7.38 2.59
N SER A 120 -2.97 7.05 1.82
CA SER A 120 -3.60 7.98 0.88
C SER A 120 -4.23 9.18 1.58
N ALA A 121 -4.91 8.96 2.72
CA ALA A 121 -5.50 10.04 3.50
C ALA A 121 -4.43 10.97 4.10
N LEU A 122 -3.33 10.41 4.60
CA LEU A 122 -2.18 11.20 5.06
C LEU A 122 -1.58 12.01 3.89
N LEU A 123 -1.35 11.39 2.73
CA LEU A 123 -0.82 12.09 1.55
C LEU A 123 -1.72 13.26 1.13
N THR A 124 -3.05 13.10 1.17
CA THR A 124 -4.00 14.17 0.90
C THR A 124 -3.84 15.29 1.93
N TYR A 125 -3.83 14.96 3.23
CA TYR A 125 -3.63 15.94 4.30
C TYR A 125 -2.34 16.76 4.13
N LEU A 126 -1.21 16.10 3.81
CA LEU A 126 0.07 16.78 3.59
C LEU A 126 0.03 17.73 2.39
N LYS A 127 -0.66 17.35 1.32
CA LYS A 127 -0.82 18.19 0.12
C LYS A 127 -1.73 19.40 0.34
N GLU A 128 -2.68 19.29 1.27
CA GLU A 128 -3.60 20.38 1.62
C GLU A 128 -2.94 21.46 2.50
N HIS A 129 -1.77 21.17 3.10
CA HIS A 129 -1.03 22.08 3.98
C HIS A 129 0.40 22.34 3.46
N PRO A 130 0.57 22.93 2.26
CA PRO A 130 1.88 23.12 1.63
C PRO A 130 2.76 24.16 2.35
N ASP A 131 2.17 24.98 3.22
CA ASP A 131 2.86 25.91 4.12
C ASP A 131 3.62 25.20 5.25
N GLN A 132 3.16 24.00 5.63
CA GLN A 132 3.75 23.19 6.71
C GLN A 132 4.58 22.01 6.16
N TYR A 133 4.22 21.50 4.99
CA TYR A 133 4.84 20.31 4.41
C TYR A 133 5.31 20.56 2.99
N LYS A 134 6.63 20.59 2.82
CA LYS A 134 7.26 20.81 1.53
C LYS A 134 7.66 19.49 0.89
N VAL A 135 7.19 19.23 -0.33
CA VAL A 135 7.68 18.07 -1.11
C VAL A 135 9.15 18.29 -1.48
N THR A 136 10.02 17.38 -1.05
CA THR A 136 11.46 17.40 -1.37
C THR A 136 11.88 16.28 -2.32
N TYR A 137 11.12 15.19 -2.38
CA TYR A 137 11.32 14.09 -3.32
C TYR A 137 10.00 13.50 -3.76
N HIS A 138 9.90 13.12 -5.04
CA HIS A 138 8.75 12.42 -5.57
C HIS A 138 9.19 11.48 -6.70
N LYS A 139 8.80 10.20 -6.60
CA LYS A 139 9.02 9.18 -7.62
C LYS A 139 7.68 8.55 -8.02
N PRO A 140 7.01 9.11 -9.06
CA PRO A 140 5.65 8.70 -9.45
C PRO A 140 5.52 7.20 -9.77
N ALA A 141 6.52 6.62 -10.42
CA ALA A 141 6.49 5.23 -10.86
C ALA A 141 6.42 4.19 -9.72
N GLN A 142 6.72 4.62 -8.48
CA GLN A 142 6.70 3.81 -7.26
C GLN A 142 5.75 4.40 -6.20
N ASN A 143 5.01 5.48 -6.51
CA ASN A 143 4.16 6.22 -5.57
C ASN A 143 4.87 6.61 -4.27
N VAL A 144 6.14 7.04 -4.40
CA VAL A 144 6.96 7.47 -3.27
C VAL A 144 7.05 8.99 -3.20
N TRP A 145 6.84 9.55 -2.02
CA TRP A 145 7.01 10.96 -1.73
C TRP A 145 7.83 11.14 -0.45
N VAL A 146 8.64 12.19 -0.39
CA VAL A 146 9.25 12.67 0.85
C VAL A 146 8.81 14.11 1.04
N PHE A 147 8.26 14.38 2.21
CA PHE A 147 7.93 15.73 2.67
C PHE A 147 8.90 16.13 3.77
N GLN A 148 9.30 17.39 3.76
CA GLN A 148 10.00 18.06 4.85
C GLN A 148 9.00 18.90 5.63
N VAL A 149 9.01 18.76 6.95
CA VAL A 149 8.23 19.61 7.87
C VAL A 149 8.93 20.96 8.01
N GLN A 150 8.17 22.06 7.95
CA GLN A 150 8.67 23.44 8.01
C GLN A 150 8.59 24.05 9.40
#